data_AF-A0A970BGU5-F1
#
_entry.id   AF-A0A970BGU5-F1
#
_cell.length_a   1.000
_cell.length_b   1.000
_cell.length_c   1.000
_cell.angle_alpha   90.00
_cell.angle_beta   90.00
_cell.angle_gamma   90.00
#
_symmetry.space_group_name_H-M   'P 1'
#
loop_
_entity.id
_entity.type
_entity.pdbx_description
1 polymer ?
#
loop_
_entity_poly.entity_id
_entity_poly.type
_entity_poly.pdbx_seq_one_letter_code
_entity_poly.pdbx_strand_id
1 'polypeptide(L)'
;ALRRDRRAIAKEGKSKLDKLFVEEPLGRSMLDRILHYYDVDKKEDLFYQIGNNDIELPQHYGEFYKNKKDTHTDNLLLRYMKQAYNAMRKSSDEVTKVKPVQSNKSEDKEGSLETVKVDRKAKFNLVETAKGKNFILPTCCNSLPGDDVFGYINEKEKVEVHKSSCQVGLKLKSNYGDRIIEVAWGDYKQYSFKSAVSFTGIDRKGILNRIIAKISEDSPVSILSMNIASKDGIFEGEIEVSLHSAKDVQNLCAVIAKVDGINTVHRSTT
;
A
#
# COMPACT_ATOMS: atom_id res chain seq x y z
N ALA A 1 -33.46 34.83 -13.69
CA ALA A 1 -32.22 35.39 -14.28
C ALA A 1 -31.12 34.32 -14.32
N LEU A 2 -30.62 33.88 -13.15
CA LEU A 2 -29.46 32.98 -12.97
C LEU A 2 -29.33 31.77 -13.92
N ARG A 3 -30.42 31.05 -14.26
CA ARG A 3 -30.34 29.89 -15.18
C ARG A 3 -30.13 30.27 -16.66
N ARG A 4 -30.57 31.46 -17.08
CA ARG A 4 -30.37 31.94 -18.46
C ARG A 4 -28.93 32.43 -18.64
N ASP A 5 -28.40 33.11 -17.63
CA ASP A 5 -27.05 33.66 -17.63
C ASP A 5 -26.00 32.55 -17.64
N ARG A 6 -26.21 31.49 -16.84
CA ARG A 6 -25.37 30.28 -16.87
C ARG A 6 -25.34 29.60 -18.24
N ARG A 7 -26.49 29.57 -18.93
CA ARG A 7 -26.61 28.97 -20.26
C ARG A 7 -25.91 29.81 -21.35
N ALA A 8 -25.85 31.13 -21.20
CA ALA A 8 -25.11 32.01 -22.09
C ALA A 8 -23.59 31.78 -21.95
N ILE A 9 -23.08 31.77 -20.71
CA ILE A 9 -21.66 31.52 -20.41
C ILE A 9 -21.23 30.13 -20.86
N ALA A 10 -22.06 29.10 -20.63
CA ALA A 10 -21.79 27.75 -21.11
C ALA A 10 -21.78 27.66 -22.65
N LYS A 11 -22.56 28.49 -23.35
CA LYS A 11 -22.53 28.53 -24.82
C LYS A 11 -21.22 29.12 -25.34
N GLU A 12 -20.68 30.12 -24.66
CA GLU A 12 -19.38 30.70 -24.98
C GLU A 12 -18.23 29.72 -24.70
N GLY A 13 -18.25 29.03 -23.57
CA GLY A 13 -17.24 28.01 -23.25
C GLY A 13 -17.26 26.83 -24.21
N LYS A 14 -18.45 26.42 -24.68
CA LYS A 14 -18.57 25.44 -25.76
C LYS A 14 -17.93 25.95 -27.06
N SER A 15 -18.17 27.20 -27.44
CA SER A 15 -17.56 27.77 -28.65
C SER A 15 -16.04 27.90 -28.55
N LYS A 16 -15.49 28.21 -27.36
CA LYS A 16 -14.04 28.20 -27.10
C LYS A 16 -13.45 26.80 -27.27
N LEU A 17 -14.13 25.77 -26.75
CA LEU A 17 -13.69 24.39 -26.90
C LEU A 17 -13.78 23.92 -28.35
N ASP A 18 -14.89 24.20 -29.05
CA ASP A 18 -15.07 23.82 -30.46
C ASP A 18 -13.99 24.47 -31.37
N LYS A 19 -13.52 25.68 -31.03
CA LYS A 19 -12.41 26.35 -31.73
C LYS A 19 -11.03 25.69 -31.56
N LEU A 20 -10.85 24.83 -30.55
CA LEU A 20 -9.61 24.07 -30.38
C LEU A 20 -9.61 22.77 -31.17
N PHE A 21 -10.78 22.27 -31.55
CA PHE A 21 -10.98 21.01 -32.29
C PHE A 21 -11.46 21.28 -33.72
N VAL A 22 -10.70 22.11 -34.45
CA VAL A 22 -11.04 22.51 -35.84
C VAL A 22 -10.82 21.36 -36.85
N GLU A 23 -9.89 20.45 -36.56
CA GLU A 23 -9.48 19.39 -37.50
C GLU A 23 -10.27 18.07 -37.33
N GLU A 24 -10.84 17.79 -36.15
CA GLU A 24 -11.66 16.61 -35.89
C GLU A 24 -12.89 16.96 -35.04
N PRO A 25 -14.10 16.47 -35.37
CA PRO A 25 -15.28 16.70 -34.54
C PRO A 25 -15.09 16.03 -33.18
N LEU A 26 -15.41 16.76 -32.10
CA LEU A 26 -15.41 16.25 -30.73
C LEU A 26 -16.26 14.97 -30.62
N GLY A 27 -15.59 13.82 -30.63
CA GLY A 27 -16.21 12.54 -30.37
C GLY A 27 -16.67 12.43 -28.92
N ARG A 28 -17.77 11.72 -28.65
CA ARG A 28 -18.28 11.50 -27.28
C ARG A 28 -17.20 10.93 -26.36
N SER A 29 -16.39 10.02 -26.88
CA SER A 29 -15.26 9.39 -26.18
C SER A 29 -14.16 10.37 -25.78
N MET A 30 -13.96 11.46 -26.51
CA MET A 30 -12.98 12.49 -26.19
C MET A 30 -13.55 13.47 -25.15
N LEU A 31 -14.83 13.81 -25.26
CA LEU A 31 -15.51 14.64 -24.28
C LEU A 31 -15.52 13.98 -22.89
N ASP A 32 -15.74 12.68 -22.82
CA ASP A 32 -15.65 11.92 -21.56
C ASP A 32 -14.23 11.93 -20.96
N ARG A 33 -13.18 11.91 -21.80
CA ARG A 33 -11.79 12.04 -21.34
C ARG A 33 -11.48 13.44 -20.82
N ILE A 34 -12.01 14.46 -21.47
CA ILE A 34 -11.84 15.85 -21.04
C ILE A 34 -12.55 16.06 -19.70
N LEU A 35 -13.75 15.50 -19.53
CA LEU A 35 -14.47 15.49 -18.26
C LEU A 35 -13.65 14.82 -17.15
N HIS A 36 -13.05 13.67 -17.42
CA HIS A 36 -12.18 12.99 -16.46
C HIS A 36 -10.87 13.74 -16.17
N TYR A 37 -10.31 14.46 -17.15
CA TYR A 37 -9.09 15.23 -16.98
C TYR A 37 -9.28 16.38 -15.98
N TYR A 38 -10.44 17.05 -16.05
CA TYR A 38 -10.77 18.19 -15.19
C TYR A 38 -11.61 17.81 -13.96
N ASP A 39 -11.88 16.53 -13.75
CA ASP A 39 -12.71 16.00 -12.65
C ASP A 39 -14.13 16.61 -12.60
N VAL A 40 -14.77 16.69 -13.76
CA VAL A 40 -16.11 17.28 -13.92
C VAL A 40 -17.11 16.21 -14.38
N ASP A 41 -18.20 16.04 -13.65
CA ASP A 41 -19.21 15.00 -13.94
C ASP A 41 -20.13 15.35 -15.12
N LYS A 42 -20.37 16.64 -15.35
CA LYS A 42 -21.36 17.13 -16.32
C LYS A 42 -20.73 18.00 -17.39
N LYS A 43 -21.01 17.68 -18.66
CA LYS A 43 -20.62 18.49 -19.83
C LYS A 43 -21.03 19.98 -19.72
N GLU A 44 -22.16 20.25 -19.10
CA GLU A 44 -22.69 21.61 -18.94
C GLU A 44 -21.87 22.42 -17.94
N ASP A 45 -21.32 21.76 -16.93
CA ASP A 45 -20.50 22.37 -15.89
C ASP A 45 -19.09 22.64 -16.43
N LEU A 46 -18.56 21.71 -17.24
CA LEU A 46 -17.31 21.90 -17.97
C LEU A 46 -17.38 23.13 -18.89
N PHE A 47 -18.43 23.23 -19.70
CA PHE A 47 -18.59 24.39 -20.60
C PHE A 47 -18.76 25.70 -19.84
N TYR A 48 -19.42 25.67 -18.68
CA TYR A 48 -19.57 26.84 -17.84
C TYR A 48 -18.24 27.30 -17.24
N GLN A 49 -17.44 26.37 -16.69
CA GLN A 49 -16.13 26.64 -16.11
C GLN A 49 -15.12 27.15 -17.16
N ILE A 50 -15.16 26.60 -18.37
CA ILE A 50 -14.39 27.13 -19.52
C ILE A 50 -14.85 28.54 -19.92
N GLY A 51 -16.17 28.78 -19.90
CA GLY A 51 -16.75 30.09 -20.19
C GLY A 51 -16.30 31.16 -19.19
N ASN A 52 -16.28 30.80 -17.91
CA ASN A 52 -15.88 31.66 -16.78
C ASN A 52 -14.35 31.79 -16.60
N ASN A 53 -13.56 31.13 -17.44
CA ASN A 53 -12.09 31.02 -17.34
C ASN A 53 -11.59 30.38 -16.04
N ASP A 54 -12.41 29.58 -15.34
CA ASP A 54 -11.98 28.80 -14.17
C ASP A 54 -11.07 27.65 -14.57
N ILE A 55 -11.18 27.19 -15.83
CA ILE A 55 -10.35 26.15 -16.43
C ILE A 55 -9.62 26.73 -17.64
N GLU A 56 -8.29 26.71 -17.59
CA GLU A 56 -7.45 27.07 -18.73
C GLU A 56 -7.31 25.89 -19.69
N LEU A 57 -7.67 26.11 -20.95
CA LEU A 57 -7.52 25.11 -22.00
C LEU A 57 -6.08 25.11 -22.53
N PRO A 58 -5.42 23.95 -22.65
CA PRO A 58 -4.12 23.82 -23.29
C PRO A 58 -4.10 24.37 -24.72
N GLN A 59 -2.97 24.95 -25.13
CA GLN A 59 -2.80 25.50 -26.49
C GLN A 59 -2.80 24.41 -27.58
N HIS A 60 -2.54 23.15 -27.22
CA HIS A 60 -2.50 22.02 -28.15
C HIS A 60 -3.41 20.88 -27.70
N TYR A 61 -4.30 20.43 -28.60
CA TYR A 61 -5.24 19.33 -28.35
C TYR A 61 -4.55 17.97 -28.07
N GLY A 62 -3.27 17.82 -28.43
CA GLY A 62 -2.48 16.61 -28.24
C GLY A 62 -2.23 16.24 -26.76
N GLU A 63 -2.37 17.16 -25.82
CA GLU A 63 -2.22 16.86 -24.38
C GLU A 63 -3.34 15.95 -23.85
N PHE A 64 -4.54 16.04 -24.43
CA PHE A 64 -5.65 15.15 -24.08
C PHE A 64 -5.42 13.69 -24.53
N TYR A 65 -4.53 13.46 -25.49
CA TYR A 65 -4.13 12.12 -25.93
C TYR A 65 -2.95 11.55 -25.15
N LYS A 66 -2.12 12.40 -24.53
CA LYS A 66 -0.95 11.97 -23.74
C LYS A 66 -1.33 11.39 -22.39
N ASN A 67 -2.52 11.71 -21.88
CA ASN A 67 -3.08 11.03 -20.72
C ASN A 67 -3.80 9.73 -21.13
N LYS A 68 -3.02 8.80 -21.66
CA LYS A 68 -3.22 7.40 -21.28
C LYS A 68 -2.75 7.27 -19.83
N LYS A 69 -3.49 7.87 -18.89
CA LYS A 69 -3.48 7.34 -17.53
C LYS A 69 -3.92 5.90 -17.73
N ASP A 70 -3.04 4.95 -17.45
CA ASP A 70 -3.42 3.59 -17.22
C ASP A 70 -4.56 3.64 -16.21
N THR A 71 -5.80 3.57 -16.70
CA THR A 71 -6.93 3.26 -15.88
C THR A 71 -6.72 1.81 -15.50
N HIS A 72 -5.92 1.63 -14.45
CA HIS A 72 -5.84 0.46 -13.61
C HIS A 72 -7.18 0.30 -12.89
N THR A 73 -8.29 0.23 -13.64
CA THR A 73 -9.43 -0.53 -13.18
C THR A 73 -9.09 -1.96 -13.53
N ASP A 74 -8.27 -2.58 -12.66
CA ASP A 74 -8.06 -4.01 -12.62
C ASP A 74 -9.40 -4.67 -12.34
N ASN A 75 -10.24 -4.81 -13.37
CA ASN A 75 -11.27 -5.83 -13.34
C ASN A 75 -10.54 -7.15 -13.45
N LEU A 76 -10.15 -7.66 -12.28
CA LEU A 76 -9.57 -8.96 -12.02
C LEU A 76 -10.31 -10.06 -12.79
N LEU A 77 -11.64 -9.91 -12.92
CA LEU A 77 -12.50 -10.75 -13.74
C LEU A 77 -12.09 -10.76 -15.22
N LEU A 78 -11.74 -9.62 -15.80
CA LEU A 78 -11.31 -9.50 -17.20
C LEU A 78 -9.93 -10.15 -17.42
N ARG A 79 -9.02 -10.08 -16.44
CA ARG A 79 -7.74 -10.83 -16.49
C ARG A 79 -7.99 -12.34 -16.49
N TYR A 80 -8.84 -12.83 -15.59
CA TYR A 80 -9.19 -14.25 -15.54
C TYR A 80 -9.95 -14.72 -16.77
N MET A 81 -10.90 -13.93 -17.29
CA MET A 81 -11.63 -14.26 -18.51
C MET A 81 -10.72 -14.30 -19.75
N LYS A 82 -9.75 -13.39 -19.85
CA LYS A 82 -8.77 -13.38 -20.95
C LYS A 82 -7.80 -14.56 -20.86
N GLN A 83 -7.43 -14.96 -19.65
CA GLN A 83 -6.60 -16.14 -19.40
C GLN A 83 -7.35 -17.44 -19.72
N ALA A 84 -8.62 -17.55 -19.33
CA ALA A 84 -9.48 -18.69 -19.63
C ALA A 84 -9.79 -18.80 -21.14
N TYR A 85 -10.08 -17.69 -21.80
CA TYR A 85 -10.34 -17.66 -23.24
C TYR A 85 -9.11 -18.07 -24.06
N ASN A 86 -7.92 -17.62 -23.66
CA ASN A 86 -6.67 -18.02 -24.31
C ASN A 86 -6.31 -19.49 -24.05
N ALA A 87 -6.69 -20.05 -22.90
CA ALA A 87 -6.52 -21.48 -22.60
C ALA A 87 -7.47 -22.36 -23.43
N MET A 88 -8.73 -21.94 -23.64
CA MET A 88 -9.68 -22.65 -24.51
C MET A 88 -9.28 -22.59 -25.99
N ARG A 89 -8.68 -21.50 -26.43
CA ARG A 89 -8.22 -21.34 -27.83
C ARG A 89 -7.01 -22.22 -28.17
N LYS A 90 -6.32 -22.76 -27.16
CA LYS A 90 -5.16 -23.63 -27.30
C LYS A 90 -5.52 -25.12 -27.24
N SER A 91 -6.78 -25.47 -26.98
CA SER A 91 -7.24 -26.87 -26.85
C SER A 91 -7.95 -27.43 -28.08
N SER A 92 -8.00 -26.71 -29.21
CA SER A 92 -8.67 -27.18 -30.43
C SER A 92 -7.74 -27.88 -31.44
N ASP A 93 -6.43 -27.77 -31.29
CA ASP A 93 -5.47 -28.43 -32.17
C ASP A 93 -4.67 -29.50 -31.39
N GLU A 94 -4.69 -30.72 -31.91
CA GLU A 94 -3.89 -31.89 -31.52
C GLU A 94 -4.43 -32.80 -30.39
N VAL A 95 -5.43 -33.60 -30.76
CA VAL A 95 -5.66 -34.94 -30.20
C VAL A 95 -4.87 -35.96 -31.03
N THR A 96 -3.88 -36.67 -30.45
CA THR A 96 -3.79 -38.15 -30.49
C THR A 96 -2.60 -38.76 -29.72
N LYS A 97 -2.95 -39.69 -28.81
CA LYS A 97 -2.27 -40.95 -28.39
C LYS A 97 -0.99 -40.94 -27.50
N VAL A 98 -1.22 -41.17 -26.19
CA VAL A 98 -0.86 -42.37 -25.34
C VAL A 98 0.61 -42.86 -25.40
N LYS A 99 1.47 -43.04 -24.37
CA LYS A 99 1.52 -43.50 -22.94
C LYS A 99 3.00 -43.24 -22.44
N PRO A 100 3.50 -43.68 -21.25
CA PRO A 100 3.08 -43.56 -19.85
C PRO A 100 4.16 -42.90 -18.92
N VAL A 101 3.73 -42.50 -17.72
CA VAL A 101 4.44 -42.56 -16.41
C VAL A 101 5.97 -42.34 -16.37
N GLN A 102 6.40 -41.12 -16.00
CA GLN A 102 7.25 -40.78 -14.85
C GLN A 102 7.76 -39.33 -14.94
N SER A 103 8.02 -38.74 -13.76
CA SER A 103 8.80 -37.52 -13.49
C SER A 103 8.32 -36.21 -14.10
N ASN A 104 7.85 -35.29 -13.25
CA ASN A 104 7.89 -33.84 -13.46
C ASN A 104 8.27 -33.26 -12.07
N LYS A 105 9.41 -32.62 -11.82
CA LYS A 105 10.11 -31.57 -12.58
C LYS A 105 9.10 -30.63 -13.24
N SER A 106 8.70 -29.62 -12.48
CA SER A 106 8.26 -28.34 -13.03
C SER A 106 9.01 -27.26 -12.26
N GLU A 107 10.04 -26.77 -12.93
CA GLU A 107 10.82 -25.59 -12.61
C GLU A 107 9.88 -24.38 -12.62
N ASP A 108 9.57 -23.85 -11.44
CA ASP A 108 9.10 -22.49 -11.32
C ASP A 108 10.30 -21.57 -11.53
N LYS A 109 10.33 -20.95 -12.72
CA LYS A 109 11.23 -19.85 -13.07
C LYS A 109 10.89 -18.63 -12.22
N GLU A 110 11.39 -18.61 -11.00
CA GLU A 110 11.59 -17.38 -10.25
C GLU A 110 12.97 -16.83 -10.59
N GLY A 111 13.00 -15.55 -11.00
CA GLY A 111 14.20 -14.83 -11.38
C GLY A 111 15.31 -14.99 -10.35
N SER A 112 16.42 -15.54 -10.81
CA SER A 112 17.66 -15.70 -10.06
C SER A 112 18.22 -14.32 -9.69
N LEU A 113 17.98 -13.89 -8.45
CA LEU A 113 18.94 -13.04 -7.75
C LEU A 113 20.05 -13.97 -7.27
N GLU A 114 21.28 -13.59 -7.60
CA GLU A 114 22.51 -14.34 -7.37
C GLU A 114 22.56 -14.93 -5.96
N THR A 115 22.92 -16.22 -5.86
CA THR A 115 23.17 -16.89 -4.58
C THR A 115 24.40 -16.27 -3.95
N VAL A 116 24.20 -15.17 -3.21
CA VAL A 116 25.23 -14.61 -2.34
C VAL A 116 25.54 -15.67 -1.30
N LYS A 117 26.76 -16.17 -1.33
CA LYS A 117 27.29 -17.12 -0.37
C LYS A 117 27.13 -16.50 1.03
N VAL A 118 26.19 -17.03 1.82
CA VAL A 118 25.83 -16.44 3.11
C VAL A 118 26.96 -16.70 4.10
N ASP A 119 27.67 -15.65 4.48
CA ASP A 119 28.70 -15.72 5.51
C ASP A 119 28.06 -16.00 6.87
N ARG A 120 28.12 -17.27 7.30
CA ARG A 120 27.44 -17.76 8.52
C ARG A 120 27.92 -17.13 9.84
N LYS A 121 29.00 -16.36 9.80
CA LYS A 121 29.59 -15.65 10.96
C LYS A 121 29.24 -14.16 11.01
N ALA A 122 28.73 -13.60 9.91
CA ALA A 122 28.36 -12.20 9.84
C ALA A 122 26.84 -12.04 10.07
N LYS A 123 26.43 -10.90 10.62
CA LYS A 123 25.00 -10.57 10.74
C LYS A 123 24.42 -10.40 9.34
N PHE A 124 23.39 -11.18 9.02
CA PHE A 124 22.74 -11.13 7.72
C PHE A 124 21.64 -10.06 7.73
N ASN A 125 21.81 -9.03 6.90
CA ASN A 125 20.83 -7.95 6.79
C ASN A 125 19.69 -8.38 5.86
N LEU A 126 18.47 -8.39 6.40
CA LEU A 126 17.26 -8.65 5.66
C LEU A 126 16.90 -7.40 4.85
N VAL A 127 16.76 -7.52 3.54
CA VAL A 127 16.49 -6.41 2.61
C VAL A 127 15.34 -6.79 1.70
N GLU A 128 14.41 -5.85 1.54
CA GLU A 128 13.35 -5.91 0.55
C GLU A 128 13.55 -4.75 -0.43
N THR A 129 13.72 -5.07 -1.71
CA THR A 129 13.85 -4.10 -2.80
C THR A 129 12.72 -4.35 -3.81
N ALA A 130 12.45 -3.41 -4.70
CA ALA A 130 11.47 -3.56 -5.78
C ALA A 130 11.70 -4.81 -6.68
N LYS A 131 12.91 -5.40 -6.65
CA LYS A 131 13.26 -6.63 -7.37
C LYS A 131 12.93 -7.92 -6.61
N GLY A 132 12.61 -7.84 -5.33
CA GLY A 132 12.33 -8.99 -4.47
C GLY A 132 12.98 -8.88 -3.08
N LYS A 133 12.73 -9.91 -2.26
CA LYS A 133 13.30 -10.09 -0.92
C LYS A 133 14.53 -10.98 -0.99
N ASN A 134 15.56 -10.69 -0.19
CA ASN A 134 16.69 -11.61 -0.01
C ASN A 134 16.43 -12.73 1.02
N PHE A 135 15.20 -12.84 1.52
CA PHE A 135 14.78 -13.75 2.57
C PHE A 135 13.33 -14.20 2.37
N ILE A 136 12.95 -15.28 3.05
CA ILE A 136 11.61 -15.85 3.06
C ILE A 136 10.99 -15.63 4.43
N LEU A 137 9.70 -15.26 4.46
CA LEU A 137 8.89 -15.23 5.66
C LEU A 137 7.94 -16.42 5.67
N PRO A 138 8.21 -17.45 6.48
CA PRO A 138 7.32 -18.59 6.60
C PRO A 138 5.99 -18.19 7.25
N THR A 139 4.90 -18.80 6.79
CA THR A 139 3.53 -18.52 7.27
C THR A 139 3.31 -18.86 8.74
N CYS A 140 4.23 -19.57 9.38
CA CYS A 140 4.10 -20.04 10.76
C CYS A 140 4.16 -18.93 11.83
N CYS A 141 4.82 -17.80 11.57
CA CYS A 141 4.99 -16.75 12.58
C CYS A 141 4.84 -15.33 12.07
N ASN A 142 4.78 -15.10 10.75
CA ASN A 142 4.53 -13.79 10.13
C ASN A 142 5.37 -12.68 10.80
N SER A 143 6.70 -12.85 10.77
CA SER A 143 7.64 -11.91 11.39
C SER A 143 7.55 -10.53 10.75
N LEU A 144 7.52 -9.48 11.58
CA LEU A 144 7.47 -8.09 11.12
C LEU A 144 8.79 -7.38 11.40
N PRO A 145 9.15 -6.35 10.60
CA PRO A 145 10.29 -5.49 10.89
C PRO A 145 10.25 -4.96 12.34
N GLY A 146 11.35 -5.18 13.06
CA GLY A 146 11.50 -4.83 14.47
C GLY A 146 11.18 -5.94 15.47
N ASP A 147 10.58 -7.05 15.03
CA ASP A 147 10.46 -8.24 15.89
C ASP A 147 11.85 -8.86 16.13
N ASP A 148 12.02 -9.50 17.30
CA ASP A 148 13.20 -10.30 17.61
C ASP A 148 13.16 -11.63 16.83
N VAL A 149 14.15 -11.83 15.95
CA VAL A 149 14.15 -12.88 14.92
C VAL A 149 15.52 -13.51 14.72
N PHE A 150 15.54 -14.72 14.18
CA PHE A 150 16.74 -15.41 13.70
C PHE A 150 16.50 -15.98 12.30
N GLY A 151 17.58 -16.25 11.57
CA GLY A 151 17.54 -16.85 10.25
C GLY A 151 17.89 -18.33 10.27
N TYR A 152 17.21 -19.13 9.46
CA TYR A 152 17.55 -20.51 9.15
C TYR A 152 17.87 -20.64 7.66
N ILE A 153 19.02 -21.22 7.31
CA ILE A 153 19.38 -21.50 5.92
C ILE A 153 18.75 -22.84 5.52
N ASN A 154 17.80 -22.81 4.59
CA ASN A 154 17.14 -24.02 4.10
C ASN A 154 18.00 -24.80 3.11
N GLU A 155 17.56 -25.98 2.68
CA GLU A 155 18.29 -26.86 1.73
C GLU A 155 18.59 -26.20 0.38
N LYS A 156 17.84 -25.15 0.01
CA LYS A 156 18.04 -24.39 -1.23
C LYS A 156 18.94 -23.15 -1.01
N GLU A 157 19.65 -23.08 0.12
CA GLU A 157 20.51 -21.96 0.52
C GLU A 157 19.76 -20.61 0.58
N LYS A 158 18.44 -20.62 0.83
CA LYS A 158 17.64 -19.42 1.09
C LYS A 158 17.47 -19.21 2.60
N VAL A 159 17.48 -17.96 3.04
CA VAL A 159 17.30 -17.58 4.45
C VAL A 159 15.82 -17.48 4.78
N GLU A 160 15.34 -18.32 5.71
CA GLU A 160 14.00 -18.27 6.29
C GLU A 160 14.05 -17.56 7.65
N VAL A 161 13.18 -16.56 7.85
CA VAL A 161 13.19 -15.72 9.06
C VAL A 161 12.08 -16.12 10.02
N HIS A 162 12.47 -16.49 11.25
CA HIS A 162 11.55 -16.89 12.31
C HIS A 162 11.67 -15.97 13.53
N LYS A 163 10.54 -15.70 14.21
CA LYS A 163 10.56 -15.08 15.55
C LYS A 163 11.28 -15.97 16.56
N SER A 164 11.96 -15.37 17.52
CA SER A 164 12.60 -16.09 18.64
C SER A 164 11.64 -17.01 19.41
N SER A 165 10.34 -16.69 19.44
CA SER A 165 9.29 -17.48 20.08
C SER A 165 8.56 -18.49 19.16
N CYS A 166 8.96 -18.60 17.88
CA CYS A 166 8.29 -19.48 16.93
C CYS A 166 8.58 -20.96 17.24
N GLN A 167 7.52 -21.76 17.48
CA GLN A 167 7.66 -23.19 17.79
C GLN A 167 8.34 -24.01 16.67
N VAL A 168 8.02 -23.71 15.42
CA VAL A 168 8.67 -24.35 14.26
C VAL A 168 10.14 -23.94 14.19
N GLY A 169 10.41 -22.65 14.36
CA GLY A 169 11.78 -22.12 14.38
C GLY A 169 12.62 -22.72 15.51
N LEU A 170 12.06 -22.91 16.71
CA LEU A 170 12.76 -23.50 17.85
C LEU A 170 13.18 -24.96 17.58
N LYS A 171 12.35 -25.72 16.86
CA LYS A 171 12.70 -27.08 16.40
C LYS A 171 13.86 -27.04 15.40
N LEU A 172 13.82 -26.11 14.44
CA LEU A 172 14.90 -25.93 13.47
C LEU A 172 16.21 -25.53 14.18
N LYS A 173 16.14 -24.61 15.15
CA LYS A 173 17.29 -24.17 15.94
C LYS A 173 17.93 -25.30 16.75
N SER A 174 17.12 -26.25 17.22
CA SER A 174 17.59 -27.40 18.01
C SER A 174 18.19 -28.50 17.12
N ASN A 175 17.60 -28.75 15.95
CA ASN A 175 18.01 -29.84 15.06
C ASN A 175 19.14 -29.45 14.08
N TYR A 176 19.21 -28.17 13.71
CA TYR A 176 20.08 -27.66 12.64
C TYR A 176 20.81 -26.38 13.07
N GLY A 177 21.39 -26.38 14.26
CA GLY A 177 22.04 -25.21 14.86
C GLY A 177 23.17 -24.60 14.01
N ASP A 178 23.87 -25.43 13.22
CA ASP A 178 24.93 -25.03 12.28
C ASP A 178 24.43 -24.23 11.07
N ARG A 179 23.12 -24.27 10.82
CA ARG A 179 22.42 -23.54 9.74
C ARG A 179 21.66 -22.32 10.25
N ILE A 180 21.77 -22.01 11.54
CA ILE A 180 21.18 -20.83 12.16
C ILE A 180 22.16 -19.67 12.03
N ILE A 181 21.63 -18.52 11.61
CA ILE A 181 22.39 -17.29 11.46
C ILE A 181 21.70 -16.16 12.21
N GLU A 182 22.51 -15.22 12.70
CA GLU A 182 22.00 -13.96 13.24
C GLU A 182 21.54 -13.08 12.08
N VAL A 183 20.29 -12.64 12.14
CA VAL A 183 19.72 -11.74 11.13
C VAL A 183 19.35 -10.41 11.77
N ALA A 184 19.45 -9.35 11.00
CA ALA A 184 18.97 -8.04 11.38
C ALA A 184 18.03 -7.53 10.30
N TRP A 185 16.93 -6.91 10.70
CA TRP A 185 16.09 -6.18 9.76
C TRP A 185 16.90 -5.01 9.18
N GLY A 186 17.01 -4.93 7.86
CA GLY A 186 17.52 -3.75 7.15
C GLY A 186 16.57 -2.55 7.22
N ASP A 187 16.80 -1.55 6.37
CA ASP A 187 16.00 -0.33 6.35
C ASP A 187 14.63 -0.57 5.67
N TYR A 188 13.65 -1.09 6.42
CA TYR A 188 12.28 -1.33 5.97
C TYR A 188 11.38 -0.10 5.96
N LYS A 189 11.95 1.11 5.94
CA LYS A 189 11.19 2.37 5.95
C LYS A 189 10.18 2.52 4.81
N GLN A 190 10.24 1.66 3.78
CA GLN A 190 9.29 1.68 2.67
C GLN A 190 7.95 0.97 2.97
N TYR A 191 7.90 0.08 3.97
CA TYR A 191 6.66 -0.58 4.34
C TYR A 191 6.12 0.05 5.62
N SER A 192 4.92 0.60 5.53
CA SER A 192 4.17 1.06 6.69
C SER A 192 3.00 0.13 6.94
N PHE A 193 2.79 -0.27 8.19
CA PHE A 193 1.61 -0.99 8.63
C PHE A 193 0.78 -0.13 9.56
N LYS A 194 -0.51 -0.42 9.62
CA LYS A 194 -1.41 0.25 10.56
C LYS A 194 -1.37 -0.44 11.91
N SER A 195 -1.36 0.34 12.98
CA SER A 195 -1.55 -0.17 14.34
C SER A 195 -2.42 0.80 15.12
N ALA A 196 -3.28 0.25 15.96
CA ALA A 196 -4.05 1.03 16.92
C ALA A 196 -3.38 1.00 18.31
N VAL A 197 -3.44 2.13 19.01
CA VAL A 197 -3.00 2.29 20.39
C VAL A 197 -4.15 2.87 21.19
N SER A 198 -4.51 2.19 22.28
CA SER A 198 -5.58 2.61 23.18
C SER A 198 -4.97 3.15 24.47
N PHE A 199 -5.52 4.25 24.96
CA PHE A 199 -5.05 4.91 26.17
C PHE A 199 -6.22 5.46 26.98
N THR A 200 -6.07 5.48 28.31
CA THR A 200 -7.05 6.02 29.23
C THR A 200 -6.40 6.94 30.24
N GLY A 201 -7.15 7.92 30.74
CA GLY A 201 -6.61 8.90 31.68
C GLY A 201 -7.68 9.80 32.29
N ILE A 202 -7.22 10.76 33.09
CA ILE A 202 -8.06 11.76 33.75
C ILE A 202 -8.24 12.94 32.81
N ASP A 203 -9.50 13.27 32.51
CA ASP A 203 -9.81 14.38 31.61
C ASP A 203 -9.46 15.71 32.27
N ARG A 204 -8.54 16.44 31.64
CA ARG A 204 -8.07 17.74 32.06
C ARG A 204 -8.04 18.66 30.86
N LYS A 205 -8.30 19.95 31.10
CA LYS A 205 -8.22 20.97 30.05
C LYS A 205 -6.88 20.90 29.32
N GLY A 206 -6.94 20.75 28.00
CA GLY A 206 -5.77 20.70 27.13
C GLY A 206 -5.03 19.36 27.09
N ILE A 207 -5.59 18.28 27.64
CA ILE A 207 -4.95 16.95 27.59
C ILE A 207 -4.70 16.49 26.15
N LEU A 208 -5.68 16.68 25.26
CA LEU A 208 -5.58 16.42 23.82
C LEU A 208 -4.37 17.11 23.17
N ASN A 209 -4.20 18.42 23.43
CA ASN A 209 -3.08 19.18 22.89
C ASN A 209 -1.73 18.68 23.42
N ARG A 210 -1.67 18.30 24.71
CA ARG A 210 -0.44 17.73 25.29
C ARG A 210 -0.07 16.40 24.64
N ILE A 211 -1.05 15.53 24.40
CA ILE A 211 -0.84 14.24 23.73
C ILE A 211 -0.31 14.47 22.32
N ILE A 212 -0.99 15.30 21.52
CA ILE A 212 -0.60 15.58 20.13
C ILE A 212 0.79 16.21 20.09
N ALA A 213 1.05 17.23 20.91
CA ALA A 213 2.36 17.87 20.98
C ALA A 213 3.47 16.88 21.32
N LYS A 214 3.22 15.96 22.26
CA LYS A 214 4.23 14.99 22.69
C LYS A 214 4.51 13.93 21.63
N ILE A 215 3.47 13.49 20.92
CA ILE A 215 3.63 12.60 19.76
C ILE A 215 4.45 13.31 18.67
N SER A 216 4.11 14.56 18.33
CA SER A 216 4.82 15.32 17.29
C SER A 216 6.29 15.58 17.62
N GLU A 217 6.63 15.76 18.89
CA GLU A 217 8.01 16.03 19.35
C GLU A 217 8.87 14.76 19.39
N ASP A 218 8.38 13.69 20.03
CA ASP A 218 9.22 12.53 20.37
C ASP A 218 9.06 11.35 19.40
N SER A 219 7.96 11.29 18.65
CA SER A 219 7.63 10.16 17.78
C SER A 219 6.78 10.62 16.58
N PRO A 220 7.39 11.29 15.58
CA PRO A 220 6.68 11.81 14.42
C PRO A 220 6.17 10.67 13.53
N VAL A 221 4.98 10.17 13.87
CA VAL A 221 4.28 9.09 13.19
C VAL A 221 3.10 9.65 12.43
N SER A 222 2.69 8.98 11.34
CA SER A 222 1.52 9.40 10.58
C SER A 222 0.25 8.94 11.29
N ILE A 223 -0.51 9.87 11.84
CA ILE A 223 -1.80 9.61 12.49
C ILE A 223 -2.87 9.48 11.40
N LEU A 224 -3.54 8.34 11.35
CA LEU A 224 -4.60 8.04 10.39
C LEU A 224 -5.98 8.39 10.94
N SER A 225 -6.22 8.02 12.20
CA SER A 225 -7.46 8.33 12.91
C SER A 225 -7.20 8.49 14.41
N MET A 226 -8.02 9.30 15.07
CA MET A 226 -7.99 9.49 16.51
C MET A 226 -9.41 9.68 17.01
N ASN A 227 -9.84 8.82 17.92
CA ASN A 227 -11.12 8.89 18.59
C ASN A 227 -10.88 9.08 20.08
N ILE A 228 -11.55 10.06 20.69
CA ILE A 228 -11.51 10.26 22.14
C ILE A 228 -12.93 10.48 22.64
N ALA A 229 -13.29 9.74 23.68
CA ALA A 229 -14.52 9.91 24.42
C ALA A 229 -14.18 10.22 25.87
N SER A 230 -14.94 11.12 26.50
CA SER A 230 -14.81 11.43 27.92
C SER A 230 -16.14 11.16 28.61
N LYS A 231 -16.09 10.46 29.73
CA LYS A 231 -17.23 10.14 30.56
C LYS A 231 -16.83 10.23 32.03
N ASP A 232 -17.59 10.99 32.80
CA ASP A 232 -17.41 11.14 34.25
C ASP A 232 -15.97 11.55 34.67
N GLY A 233 -15.30 12.37 33.84
CA GLY A 233 -13.94 12.88 34.11
C GLY A 233 -12.82 11.89 33.77
N ILE A 234 -13.14 10.75 33.18
CA ILE A 234 -12.19 9.79 32.63
C ILE A 234 -12.33 9.84 31.12
N PHE A 235 -11.22 9.96 30.41
CA PHE A 235 -11.20 9.86 28.95
C PHE A 235 -10.61 8.53 28.50
N GLU A 236 -11.15 8.04 27.39
CA GLU A 236 -10.68 6.89 26.65
C GLU A 236 -10.37 7.37 25.23
N GLY A 237 -9.17 7.06 24.77
CA GLY A 237 -8.70 7.43 23.45
C GLY A 237 -8.18 6.21 22.69
N GLU A 238 -8.46 6.18 21.40
CA GLU A 238 -7.86 5.25 20.45
C GLU A 238 -7.24 6.04 19.31
N ILE A 239 -5.97 5.76 19.01
CA ILE A 239 -5.24 6.37 17.90
C ILE A 239 -4.78 5.28 16.93
N GLU A 240 -5.14 5.43 15.66
CA GLU A 240 -4.65 4.60 14.58
C GLU A 240 -3.49 5.32 13.88
N VAL A 241 -2.35 4.64 13.79
CA VAL A 241 -1.11 5.21 13.25
C VAL A 241 -0.53 4.29 12.18
N SER A 242 0.12 4.90 11.19
CA SER A 242 0.95 4.22 10.21
C SER A 242 2.41 4.21 10.67
N LEU A 243 2.97 3.03 10.85
CA LEU A 243 4.29 2.81 11.45
C LEU A 243 5.15 1.88 10.60
N HIS A 244 6.46 1.98 10.74
CA HIS A 244 7.42 1.19 9.96
C HIS A 244 7.96 -0.04 10.72
N SER A 245 7.88 -0.01 12.05
CA SER A 245 8.43 -1.07 12.90
C SER A 245 7.58 -1.33 14.15
N ALA A 246 7.63 -2.56 14.65
CA ALA A 246 7.06 -2.90 15.96
C ALA A 246 7.68 -2.07 17.10
N LYS A 247 8.96 -1.67 16.94
CA LYS A 247 9.66 -0.80 17.88
C LYS A 247 9.05 0.61 17.92
N ASP A 248 8.57 1.11 16.79
CA ASP A 248 7.93 2.43 16.73
C ASP A 248 6.62 2.44 17.51
N VAL A 249 5.87 1.34 17.48
CA VAL A 249 4.65 1.17 18.30
C VAL A 249 5.00 1.25 19.79
N GLN A 250 6.04 0.54 20.22
CA GLN A 250 6.48 0.54 21.62
C GLN A 250 6.95 1.92 22.06
N ASN A 251 7.69 2.62 21.21
CA ASN A 251 8.13 3.98 21.44
C ASN A 251 6.93 4.94 21.57
N LEU A 252 5.96 4.85 20.66
CA LEU A 252 4.73 5.65 20.71
C LEU A 252 3.97 5.42 22.02
N CYS A 253 3.79 4.16 22.43
CA CYS A 253 3.17 3.83 23.71
C CYS A 253 3.92 4.47 24.89
N ALA A 254 5.25 4.41 24.89
CA ALA A 254 6.08 4.99 25.95
C ALA A 254 6.02 6.53 25.96
N VAL A 255 5.93 7.18 24.79
CA VAL A 255 5.78 8.63 24.65
C VAL A 255 4.43 9.08 25.20
N ILE A 256 3.34 8.41 24.81
CA ILE A 256 1.99 8.70 25.30
C ILE A 256 1.93 8.48 26.82
N ALA A 257 2.50 7.40 27.34
CA ALA A 257 2.50 7.10 28.77
C ALA A 257 3.21 8.17 29.65
N LYS A 258 4.10 8.98 29.08
CA LYS A 258 4.77 10.09 29.80
C LYS A 258 3.92 11.35 29.92
N VAL A 259 2.78 11.43 29.23
CA VAL A 259 1.91 12.62 29.29
C VAL A 259 1.18 12.63 30.63
N ASP A 260 1.33 13.73 31.37
CA ASP A 260 0.65 13.93 32.65
C ASP A 260 -0.87 13.82 32.50
N GLY A 261 -1.47 12.87 33.22
CA GLY A 261 -2.90 12.59 33.18
C GLY A 261 -3.27 11.31 32.44
N ILE A 262 -2.30 10.62 31.83
CA ILE A 262 -2.51 9.27 31.27
C ILE A 262 -2.27 8.21 32.34
N ASN A 263 -3.21 7.27 32.45
CA ASN A 263 -3.17 6.18 33.43
C ASN A 263 -2.71 4.87 32.77
N THR A 264 -3.25 4.54 31.59
CA THR A 264 -2.90 3.31 30.88
C THR A 264 -2.71 3.57 29.40
N VAL A 265 -1.77 2.84 28.80
CA VAL A 265 -1.50 2.83 27.36
C VAL A 265 -1.18 1.40 26.95
N HIS A 266 -1.83 0.90 25.92
CA HIS A 266 -1.54 -0.40 25.37
C HIS A 266 -1.78 -0.42 23.87
N ARG A 267 -1.09 -1.32 23.19
CA ARG A 267 -1.37 -1.60 21.78
C ARG A 267 -2.71 -2.31 21.69
N SER A 268 -3.63 -1.77 20.89
CA SER A 268 -4.89 -2.42 20.57
C SER A 268 -4.63 -3.53 19.55
N THR A 269 -5.07 -4.74 19.86
CA THR A 269 -5.12 -5.84 18.88
C THR A 269 -6.45 -5.75 18.17
N THR A 270 -6.46 -5.02 17.05
CA THR A 270 -7.57 -5.07 16.07
C THR A 270 -7.50 -6.37 15.28
#